data_AF-A0A3D3FTA2-F1
#
_entry.id   AF-A0A3D3FTA2-F1
#
_cell.length_a   1.000
_cell.length_b   1.000
_cell.length_c   1.000
_cell.angle_alpha   90.00
_cell.angle_beta   90.00
_cell.angle_gamma   90.00
#
_symmetry.space_group_name_H-M   'P 1'
#
loop_
_entity.id
_entity.type
_entity.pdbx_description
1 polymer ?
#
loop_
_entity_poly.entity_id
_entity_poly.type
_entity_poly.pdbx_seq_one_letter_code
_entity_poly.pdbx_strand_id
1 'polypeptide(L)'
;MPRKFFMILAATITLALTAFCVVWALIFNFNPIDPSRMNPLFNLLWTAFAGLGLVVAAQGTFKTLPNMLLSAACGPVYGVAFFGLLGFFLGMGIPTIVAFGLCALIVTYLLALVHVVFLKDTVFNMVAFTLGTYGIWFALKDNANPANMNWFYGAFFFLIGTAYGTIIGPIAVFIFKKTSTQEAVQS
;
A
#
# COMPACT_ATOMS: atom_id res chain seq x y z
N MET A 1 17.36 -11.91 19.00
CA MET A 1 17.52 -10.44 18.99
C MET A 1 17.26 -9.90 20.40
N PRO A 2 18.04 -8.91 20.88
CA PRO A 2 17.91 -8.39 22.25
C PRO A 2 16.63 -7.57 22.44
N ARG A 3 15.99 -7.64 23.62
CA ARG A 3 14.76 -6.90 23.96
C ARG A 3 14.89 -5.38 23.75
N LYS A 4 16.09 -4.82 23.97
CA LYS A 4 16.42 -3.40 23.69
C LYS A 4 16.20 -3.03 22.22
N PHE A 5 16.50 -3.92 21.27
CA PHE A 5 16.29 -3.69 19.84
C PHE A 5 14.80 -3.48 19.53
N PHE A 6 13.95 -4.37 20.04
CA PHE A 6 12.51 -4.28 19.82
C PHE A 6 11.91 -3.02 20.46
N MET A 7 12.40 -2.58 21.62
CA MET A 7 11.95 -1.32 22.22
C MET A 7 12.36 -0.08 21.39
N ILE A 8 13.62 -0.01 20.94
CA ILE A 8 14.09 1.11 20.11
C ILE A 8 13.34 1.15 18.78
N LEU A 9 13.13 -0.02 18.16
CA LEU A 9 12.36 -0.17 16.94
C LEU A 9 10.92 0.30 17.14
N ALA A 10 10.24 -0.16 18.19
CA ALA A 10 8.88 0.25 18.51
C ALA A 10 8.79 1.76 18.74
N ALA A 11 9.65 2.35 19.57
CA ALA A 11 9.65 3.78 19.86
C ALA A 11 9.89 4.62 18.59
N THR A 12 10.86 4.23 17.75
CA THR A 12 11.16 4.93 16.49
C THR A 12 9.98 4.89 15.53
N ILE A 13 9.36 3.71 15.36
CA ILE A 13 8.19 3.55 14.51
C ILE A 13 7.02 4.39 15.04
N THR A 14 6.74 4.34 16.34
CA THR A 14 5.65 5.10 16.96
C THR A 14 5.82 6.61 16.78
N LEU A 15 7.03 7.14 17.01
CA LEU A 15 7.29 8.57 16.82
C LEU A 15 7.14 8.98 15.36
N ALA A 16 7.67 8.18 14.44
CA ALA A 16 7.56 8.44 13.02
C ALA A 16 6.08 8.46 12.57
N LEU A 17 5.33 7.39 12.87
CA LEU A 17 3.90 7.28 12.54
C LEU A 17 3.10 8.43 13.15
N THR A 18 3.39 8.83 14.38
CA THR A 18 2.72 9.97 15.03
C THR A 18 2.96 11.26 14.25
N ALA A 19 4.20 11.54 13.86
CA ALA A 19 4.52 12.71 13.05
C ALA A 19 3.80 12.68 11.70
N PHE A 20 3.74 11.51 11.04
CA PHE A 20 3.00 11.33 9.80
C PHE A 20 1.51 11.64 9.97
N CYS A 21 0.86 11.13 11.02
CA CYS A 21 -0.54 11.42 11.34
C CYS A 21 -0.79 12.92 11.57
N VAL A 22 0.11 13.60 12.31
CA VAL A 22 -0.01 15.03 12.59
C VAL A 22 0.09 15.84 11.29
N VAL A 23 1.09 15.55 10.46
CA VAL A 23 1.25 16.21 9.16
C VAL A 23 0.01 15.98 8.28
N TRP A 24 -0.54 14.77 8.27
CA TRP A 24 -1.75 14.45 7.52
C TRP A 24 -2.97 15.25 8.01
N ALA A 25 -3.15 15.30 9.33
CA ALA A 25 -4.24 16.06 9.95
C ALA A 25 -4.16 17.55 9.60
N LEU A 26 -2.94 18.11 9.53
CA LEU A 26 -2.72 19.50 9.12
C LEU A 26 -3.03 19.72 7.63
N ILE A 27 -2.53 18.86 6.73
CA ILE A 27 -2.72 18.99 5.28
C ILE A 27 -4.21 18.89 4.90
N PHE A 28 -4.94 17.97 5.52
CA PHE A 28 -6.34 17.69 5.17
C PHE A 28 -7.35 18.34 6.12
N ASN A 29 -6.89 19.28 6.95
CA ASN A 29 -7.70 20.09 7.85
C ASN A 29 -8.64 19.25 8.74
N PHE A 30 -8.07 18.34 9.53
CA PHE A 30 -8.82 17.49 10.44
C PHE A 30 -9.63 18.34 11.43
N ASN A 31 -10.95 18.26 11.34
CA ASN A 31 -11.89 18.99 12.18
C ASN A 31 -13.09 18.09 12.49
N PRO A 32 -13.03 17.27 13.54
CA PRO A 32 -14.10 16.34 13.89
C PRO A 32 -15.36 17.04 14.40
N ILE A 33 -15.28 18.32 14.78
CA ILE A 33 -16.40 19.13 15.26
C ILE A 33 -17.22 19.67 14.08
N ASP A 34 -16.57 19.96 12.95
CA ASP A 34 -17.22 20.36 11.71
C ASP A 34 -16.65 19.56 10.51
N PRO A 35 -17.12 18.31 10.30
CA PRO A 35 -16.62 17.44 9.24
C PRO A 35 -16.80 18.01 7.83
N SER A 36 -17.69 18.99 7.64
CA SER A 36 -17.88 19.66 6.35
C SER A 36 -16.67 20.48 5.92
N ARG A 37 -15.82 20.88 6.88
CA ARG A 37 -14.57 21.62 6.64
C ARG A 37 -13.36 20.71 6.46
N MET A 38 -13.52 19.40 6.66
CA MET A 38 -12.47 18.42 6.42
C MET A 38 -12.33 18.16 4.93
N ASN A 39 -11.10 18.03 4.45
CA ASN A 39 -10.89 17.61 3.08
C ASN A 39 -11.39 16.16 2.91
N PRO A 40 -12.19 15.83 1.88
CA PRO A 40 -12.72 14.48 1.65
C PRO A 40 -11.64 13.39 1.58
N LEU A 41 -10.41 13.76 1.20
CA LEU A 41 -9.27 12.87 1.08
C LEU A 41 -8.65 12.47 2.43
N PHE A 42 -9.04 13.10 3.54
CA PHE A 42 -8.52 12.76 4.88
C PHE A 42 -8.65 11.27 5.17
N ASN A 43 -9.81 10.69 4.82
CA ASN A 43 -10.10 9.27 5.06
C ASN A 43 -9.16 8.35 4.30
N LEU A 44 -8.51 8.79 3.22
CA LEU A 44 -7.58 7.96 2.45
C LEU A 44 -6.24 7.74 3.17
N LEU A 45 -6.04 8.28 4.38
CA LEU A 45 -4.89 7.97 5.23
C LEU A 45 -4.67 6.45 5.39
N TRP A 46 -5.75 5.67 5.42
CA TRP A 46 -5.67 4.21 5.54
C TRP A 46 -4.89 3.57 4.38
N THR A 47 -4.93 4.13 3.17
CA THR A 47 -4.20 3.56 2.03
C THR A 47 -2.70 3.73 2.20
N ALA A 48 -2.26 4.84 2.81
CA ALA A 48 -0.86 5.04 3.19
C ALA A 48 -0.44 4.03 4.27
N PHE A 49 -1.28 3.76 5.27
CA PHE A 49 -0.98 2.70 6.24
C PHE A 49 -0.94 1.31 5.62
N ALA A 50 -1.79 1.01 4.64
CA ALA A 50 -1.72 -0.26 3.92
C ALA A 50 -0.38 -0.42 3.17
N GLY A 51 0.08 0.64 2.50
CA GLY A 51 1.39 0.66 1.82
C GLY A 51 2.54 0.46 2.80
N LEU A 52 2.54 1.19 3.93
CA LEU A 52 3.55 1.02 4.98
C LEU A 52 3.51 -0.40 5.56
N GLY A 53 2.32 -0.93 5.85
CA GLY A 53 2.13 -2.27 6.40
C GLY A 53 2.69 -3.35 5.48
N LEU A 54 2.47 -3.24 4.17
CA LEU A 54 3.04 -4.15 3.18
C LEU A 54 4.56 -4.07 3.11
N VAL A 55 5.14 -2.88 3.21
CA VAL A 55 6.61 -2.74 3.30
C VAL A 55 7.16 -3.42 4.54
N VAL A 56 6.54 -3.22 5.69
CA VAL A 56 6.94 -3.87 6.95
C VAL A 56 6.83 -5.40 6.81
N ALA A 57 5.72 -5.90 6.26
CA ALA A 57 5.50 -7.33 6.06
C ALA A 57 6.49 -7.95 5.07
N ALA A 58 6.81 -7.23 3.99
CA ALA A 58 7.79 -7.65 2.98
C ALA A 58 9.24 -7.38 3.39
N GLN A 59 9.49 -6.82 4.57
CA GLN A 59 10.81 -6.36 5.04
C GLN A 59 11.51 -5.46 4.01
N GLY A 60 10.73 -4.57 3.39
CA GLY A 60 11.20 -3.73 2.30
C GLY A 60 12.26 -2.72 2.73
N THR A 61 13.16 -2.44 1.81
CA THR A 61 14.25 -1.48 1.97
C THR A 61 14.24 -0.47 0.83
N PHE A 62 15.07 0.57 0.94
CA PHE A 62 15.31 1.50 -0.17
C PHE A 62 15.75 0.82 -1.47
N LYS A 63 16.45 -0.33 -1.39
CA LYS A 63 16.88 -1.07 -2.59
C LYS A 63 15.72 -1.74 -3.32
N THR A 64 14.70 -2.18 -2.58
CA THR A 64 13.52 -2.83 -3.14
C THR A 64 12.41 -1.84 -3.49
N LEU A 65 12.54 -0.58 -3.08
CA LEU A 65 11.54 0.47 -3.33
C LEU A 65 11.16 0.61 -4.81
N PRO A 66 12.11 0.63 -5.79
CA PRO A 66 11.74 0.68 -7.20
C PRO A 66 10.82 -0.48 -7.61
N ASN A 67 11.14 -1.71 -7.17
CA ASN A 67 10.30 -2.87 -7.47
C ASN A 67 8.91 -2.76 -6.85
N MET A 68 8.83 -2.26 -5.61
CA MET A 68 7.57 -2.07 -4.89
C MET A 68 6.67 -1.04 -5.59
N LEU A 69 7.24 0.11 -5.97
CA LEU A 69 6.50 1.17 -6.66
C LEU A 69 6.06 0.74 -8.05
N LEU A 70 6.94 0.10 -8.82
CA LEU A 70 6.63 -0.35 -10.18
C LEU A 70 5.60 -1.49 -10.18
N SER A 71 5.71 -2.43 -9.24
CA SER A 71 4.71 -3.50 -9.10
C SER A 71 3.37 -2.94 -8.62
N ALA A 72 3.37 -1.97 -7.71
CA ALA A 72 2.16 -1.27 -7.28
C ALA A 72 1.47 -0.52 -8.43
N ALA A 73 2.24 0.07 -9.36
CA ALA A 73 1.67 0.73 -10.53
C ALA A 73 0.91 -0.23 -11.49
N CYS A 74 1.19 -1.54 -11.43
CA CYS A 74 0.50 -2.54 -12.24
C CYS A 74 -0.91 -2.89 -11.72
N GLY A 75 -1.21 -2.72 -10.42
CA GLY A 75 -2.49 -3.14 -9.83
C GLY A 75 -3.74 -2.52 -10.47
N PRO A 76 -3.76 -1.20 -10.78
CA PRO A 76 -4.86 -0.57 -11.52
C PRO A 76 -5.19 -1.25 -12.85
N VAL A 77 -4.20 -1.78 -13.58
CA VAL A 77 -4.41 -2.47 -14.85
C VAL A 77 -5.28 -3.71 -14.66
N TYR A 78 -5.04 -4.47 -13.58
CA TYR A 78 -5.87 -5.63 -13.23
C TYR A 78 -7.26 -5.22 -12.74
N GLY A 79 -7.39 -4.07 -12.10
CA GLY A 79 -8.69 -3.48 -11.76
C GLY A 79 -9.53 -3.22 -13.01
N VAL A 80 -8.95 -2.57 -14.02
CA VAL A 80 -9.60 -2.33 -15.32
C VAL A 80 -9.96 -3.65 -16.01
N ALA A 81 -9.03 -4.60 -16.07
CA ALA A 81 -9.27 -5.91 -16.69
C ALA A 81 -10.43 -6.66 -16.02
N PHE A 82 -10.51 -6.64 -14.68
CA PHE A 82 -11.59 -7.26 -13.93
C PHE A 82 -12.95 -6.66 -14.29
N PHE A 83 -13.10 -5.34 -14.23
CA PHE A 83 -14.40 -4.71 -14.47
C PHE A 83 -14.81 -4.76 -15.93
N GLY A 84 -13.85 -4.75 -16.87
CA GLY A 84 -14.11 -5.02 -18.29
C GLY A 84 -14.66 -6.43 -18.52
N LEU A 85 -14.01 -7.45 -17.93
CA LEU A 85 -14.47 -8.84 -18.03
C LEU A 85 -15.81 -9.06 -17.32
N LEU A 86 -16.03 -8.39 -16.18
CA LEU A 86 -17.30 -8.45 -15.45
C LEU A 86 -18.44 -7.87 -16.31
N GLY A 87 -18.23 -6.70 -16.91
CA GLY A 87 -19.20 -6.11 -17.83
C GLY A 87 -19.53 -7.02 -19.01
N PHE A 88 -18.54 -7.71 -19.57
CA PHE A 88 -18.74 -8.72 -20.62
C PHE A 88 -19.62 -9.89 -20.15
N PHE A 89 -19.30 -10.52 -19.01
CA PHE A 89 -20.09 -11.65 -18.49
C PHE A 89 -21.52 -11.26 -18.10
N LEU A 90 -21.70 -10.08 -17.50
CA LEU A 90 -23.03 -9.55 -17.20
C LEU A 90 -23.82 -9.28 -18.49
N GLY A 91 -23.18 -8.77 -19.54
CA GLY A 91 -23.79 -8.58 -20.86
C GLY A 91 -24.23 -9.89 -21.54
N MET A 92 -23.60 -11.01 -21.19
CA MET A 92 -24.02 -12.36 -21.61
C MET A 92 -25.14 -12.96 -20.76
N GLY A 93 -25.63 -12.23 -19.73
CA GLY A 93 -26.68 -12.70 -18.83
C GLY A 93 -26.21 -13.64 -17.72
N ILE A 94 -24.89 -13.73 -17.47
CA ILE A 94 -24.36 -14.55 -16.37
C ILE A 94 -24.74 -13.89 -15.03
N PRO A 95 -25.26 -14.65 -14.04
CA PRO A 95 -25.61 -14.10 -12.74
C PRO A 95 -24.43 -13.39 -12.05
N THR A 96 -24.69 -12.24 -11.43
CA THR A 96 -23.66 -11.33 -10.91
C THR A 96 -22.63 -12.00 -10.00
N ILE A 97 -23.07 -12.85 -9.08
CA ILE A 97 -22.15 -13.56 -8.16
C ILE A 97 -21.23 -14.52 -8.90
N VAL A 98 -21.77 -15.22 -9.90
CA VAL A 98 -21.00 -16.18 -10.72
C VAL A 98 -20.01 -15.43 -11.59
N ALA A 99 -20.46 -14.36 -12.26
CA ALA A 99 -19.61 -13.50 -13.07
C ALA A 99 -18.47 -12.90 -12.24
N PHE A 100 -18.76 -12.38 -11.04
CA PHE A 100 -17.76 -11.88 -10.11
C PHE A 100 -16.73 -12.95 -9.72
N GLY A 101 -17.20 -14.16 -9.36
CA GLY A 101 -16.33 -15.27 -8.98
C GLY A 101 -15.38 -15.68 -10.12
N LEU A 102 -15.90 -15.78 -11.35
CA LEU A 102 -15.09 -16.08 -12.54
C LEU A 102 -14.06 -14.99 -12.81
N CYS A 103 -14.47 -13.71 -12.77
CA CYS A 103 -13.55 -12.59 -12.94
C CYS A 103 -12.45 -12.58 -11.89
N ALA A 104 -12.79 -12.81 -10.61
CA ALA A 104 -11.83 -12.80 -9.52
C ALA A 104 -10.79 -13.90 -9.70
N LEU A 105 -11.24 -15.10 -10.05
CA LEU A 105 -10.38 -16.24 -10.33
C LEU A 105 -9.45 -15.95 -11.52
N ILE A 106 -10.01 -15.57 -12.67
CA ILE A 106 -9.24 -15.35 -13.91
C ILE A 106 -8.22 -14.24 -13.72
N VAL A 107 -8.64 -13.07 -13.22
CA VAL A 107 -7.75 -11.91 -13.13
C VAL A 107 -6.69 -12.09 -12.05
N THR A 108 -7.06 -12.67 -10.90
CA THR A 108 -6.08 -12.94 -9.84
C THR A 108 -5.08 -14.00 -10.25
N TYR A 109 -5.53 -15.04 -10.97
CA TYR A 109 -4.64 -16.05 -11.55
C TYR A 109 -3.69 -15.43 -12.58
N LEU A 110 -4.19 -14.60 -13.49
CA LEU A 110 -3.36 -13.90 -14.48
C LEU A 110 -2.35 -12.98 -13.82
N LEU A 111 -2.78 -12.20 -12.82
CA LEU A 111 -1.89 -11.34 -12.03
C LEU A 111 -0.77 -12.18 -11.39
N ALA A 112 -1.11 -13.26 -10.70
CA ALA A 112 -0.12 -14.12 -10.07
C ALA A 112 0.82 -14.74 -11.11
N LEU A 113 0.29 -15.27 -12.22
CA LEU A 113 1.08 -15.90 -13.27
C LEU A 113 2.05 -14.90 -13.91
N VAL A 114 1.59 -13.70 -14.27
CA VAL A 114 2.41 -12.66 -14.88
C VAL A 114 3.53 -12.24 -13.93
N HIS A 115 3.22 -11.95 -12.67
CA HIS A 115 4.20 -11.39 -11.73
C HIS A 115 5.12 -12.44 -11.09
N VAL A 116 4.67 -13.68 -10.91
CA VAL A 116 5.45 -14.77 -10.28
C VAL A 116 6.24 -15.59 -11.31
N VAL A 117 5.74 -15.75 -12.53
CA VAL A 117 6.38 -16.62 -13.53
C VAL A 117 7.10 -15.79 -14.59
N PHE A 118 6.39 -14.88 -15.26
CA PHE A 118 6.95 -14.17 -16.42
C PHE A 118 7.82 -12.97 -16.03
N LEU A 119 7.41 -12.23 -15.00
CA LEU A 119 8.08 -11.00 -14.56
C LEU A 119 8.98 -11.21 -13.33
N LYS A 120 9.22 -12.47 -12.93
CA LYS A 120 9.92 -12.84 -11.69
C LYS A 120 11.32 -12.22 -11.55
N ASP A 121 12.02 -12.09 -12.68
CA ASP A 121 13.39 -11.56 -12.75
C ASP A 121 13.42 -10.06 -13.11
N THR A 122 12.26 -9.40 -13.09
CA THR A 122 12.11 -7.99 -13.43
C THR A 122 11.79 -7.14 -12.20
N VAL A 123 11.76 -5.82 -12.39
CA VAL A 123 11.32 -4.87 -11.37
C VAL A 123 9.83 -4.96 -11.02
N PHE A 124 9.04 -5.73 -11.77
CA PHE A 124 7.61 -5.92 -11.52
C PHE A 124 7.31 -7.17 -10.68
N ASN A 125 8.29 -7.80 -10.05
CA ASN A 125 8.11 -9.11 -9.40
C ASN A 125 7.43 -9.09 -8.01
N MET A 126 7.02 -7.92 -7.50
CA MET A 126 6.47 -7.79 -6.15
C MET A 126 4.93 -7.87 -6.14
N VAL A 127 4.41 -9.10 -6.29
CA VAL A 127 2.96 -9.41 -6.38
C VAL A 127 2.13 -8.77 -5.28
N ALA A 128 2.63 -8.77 -4.03
CA ALA A 128 1.90 -8.21 -2.89
C ALA A 128 1.56 -6.72 -3.06
N PHE A 129 2.43 -5.97 -3.71
CA PHE A 129 2.21 -4.55 -3.99
C PHE A 129 1.23 -4.34 -5.15
N THR A 130 1.28 -5.20 -6.17
CA THR A 130 0.27 -5.23 -7.25
C THR A 130 -1.12 -5.56 -6.69
N LEU A 131 -1.21 -6.54 -5.77
CA LEU A 131 -2.45 -6.88 -5.08
C LEU A 131 -2.94 -5.76 -4.16
N GLY A 132 -2.03 -5.05 -3.50
CA GLY A 132 -2.37 -3.91 -2.64
C GLY A 132 -3.09 -2.80 -3.41
N THR A 133 -2.54 -2.36 -4.54
CA THR A 133 -3.18 -1.32 -5.37
C THR A 133 -4.38 -1.84 -6.16
N TYR A 134 -4.41 -3.12 -6.51
CA TYR A 134 -5.60 -3.80 -7.03
C TYR A 134 -6.76 -3.75 -6.01
N GLY A 135 -6.50 -4.05 -4.74
CA GLY A 135 -7.50 -3.95 -3.66
C GLY A 135 -7.99 -2.52 -3.43
N ILE A 136 -7.09 -1.53 -3.51
CA ILE A 136 -7.46 -0.10 -3.43
C ILE A 136 -8.40 0.31 -4.56
N TRP A 137 -8.15 -0.17 -5.78
CA TRP A 137 -9.05 0.06 -6.91
C TRP A 137 -10.46 -0.44 -6.58
N PHE A 138 -10.61 -1.66 -6.06
CA PHE A 138 -11.91 -2.20 -5.66
C PHE A 138 -12.59 -1.38 -4.57
N ALA A 139 -11.84 -0.94 -3.57
CA ALA A 139 -12.39 -0.22 -2.43
C ALA A 139 -12.87 1.19 -2.78
N LEU A 140 -12.26 1.83 -3.78
CA LEU A 140 -12.43 3.26 -4.02
C LEU A 140 -12.94 3.60 -5.42
N LYS A 141 -12.91 2.68 -6.39
CA LYS A 141 -13.48 2.92 -7.71
C LYS A 141 -15.00 2.80 -7.62
N ASP A 142 -15.65 3.94 -7.80
CA ASP A 142 -17.09 3.97 -8.09
C ASP A 142 -17.32 3.81 -9.60
N ASN A 143 -18.00 2.74 -10.00
CA ASN A 143 -18.33 2.49 -11.40
C ASN A 143 -19.55 3.30 -11.88
N ALA A 144 -20.40 3.77 -10.96
CA ALA A 144 -21.55 4.60 -11.29
C ALA A 144 -21.16 6.07 -11.53
N ASN A 145 -20.03 6.51 -10.97
CA ASN A 145 -19.49 7.85 -11.18
C ASN A 145 -18.09 7.81 -11.82
N PRO A 146 -17.99 7.94 -13.16
CA PRO A 146 -16.72 7.95 -13.87
C PRO A 146 -15.77 9.09 -13.47
N ALA A 147 -16.30 10.22 -12.97
CA ALA A 147 -15.50 11.34 -12.49
C ALA A 147 -14.90 11.09 -11.11
N ASN A 148 -15.26 10.00 -10.42
CA ASN A 148 -14.66 9.62 -9.15
C ASN A 148 -13.21 9.15 -9.35
N MET A 149 -12.28 9.96 -8.86
CA MET A 149 -10.84 9.70 -8.88
C MET A 149 -10.28 9.26 -7.52
N ASN A 150 -11.13 8.86 -6.57
CA ASN A 150 -10.69 8.45 -5.22
C ASN A 150 -9.74 7.24 -5.27
N TRP A 151 -9.95 6.31 -6.22
CA TRP A 151 -9.03 5.20 -6.45
C TRP A 151 -7.61 5.67 -6.81
N PHE A 152 -7.50 6.75 -7.59
CA PHE A 152 -6.22 7.31 -8.01
C PHE A 152 -5.51 7.97 -6.83
N TYR A 153 -6.23 8.79 -6.06
CA TYR A 153 -5.71 9.37 -4.83
C TYR A 153 -5.33 8.29 -3.80
N GLY A 154 -6.15 7.25 -3.66
CA GLY A 154 -5.87 6.13 -2.79
C GLY A 154 -4.60 5.38 -3.20
N ALA A 155 -4.42 5.11 -4.49
CA ALA A 155 -3.21 4.48 -5.03
C ALA A 155 -1.99 5.38 -4.83
N PHE A 156 -2.12 6.68 -5.06
CA PHE A 156 -1.05 7.65 -4.81
C PHE A 156 -0.62 7.68 -3.34
N PHE A 157 -1.58 7.70 -2.40
CA PHE A 157 -1.29 7.66 -0.98
C PHE A 157 -0.71 6.32 -0.52
N PHE A 158 -1.09 5.23 -1.15
CA PHE A 158 -0.44 3.93 -0.94
C PHE A 158 1.04 3.94 -1.35
N LEU A 159 1.39 4.60 -2.46
CA LEU A 159 2.78 4.79 -2.86
C LEU A 159 3.55 5.66 -1.87
N ILE A 160 2.92 6.72 -1.34
CA ILE A 160 3.51 7.54 -0.25
C ILE A 160 3.76 6.67 0.98
N GLY A 161 2.79 5.87 1.40
CA GLY A 161 2.94 4.93 2.52
C GLY A 161 4.05 3.91 2.30
N THR A 162 4.16 3.40 1.07
CA THR A 162 5.23 2.48 0.65
C THR A 162 6.60 3.15 0.76
N ALA A 163 6.77 4.33 0.18
CA ALA A 163 8.02 5.09 0.28
C ALA A 163 8.37 5.39 1.75
N TYR A 164 7.38 5.80 2.53
CA TYR A 164 7.53 6.10 3.95
C TYR A 164 7.96 4.87 4.77
N GLY A 165 7.35 3.70 4.54
CA GLY A 165 7.75 2.44 5.18
C GLY A 165 9.21 2.06 4.91
N THR A 166 9.72 2.32 3.69
CA THR A 166 11.12 2.01 3.33
C THR A 166 12.14 2.92 4.00
N ILE A 167 11.71 4.07 4.54
CA ILE A 167 12.53 5.02 5.29
C ILE A 167 12.64 4.62 6.76
N ILE A 168 11.51 4.25 7.39
CA ILE A 168 11.45 3.99 8.83
C ILE A 168 12.29 2.78 9.24
N GLY A 169 12.22 1.69 8.48
CA GLY A 169 12.93 0.43 8.79
C GLY A 169 14.45 0.63 8.95
N PRO A 170 15.14 1.23 7.97
CA PRO A 170 16.57 1.54 8.08
C PRO A 170 16.94 2.48 9.23
N ILE A 171 16.12 3.50 9.51
CA ILE A 171 16.37 4.46 10.62
C ILE A 171 16.40 3.72 11.95
N ALA A 172 15.42 2.84 12.20
CA ALA A 172 15.36 2.09 13.44
C ALA A 172 16.57 1.15 13.63
N VAL A 173 17.03 0.51 12.56
CA VAL A 173 18.23 -0.34 12.59
C VAL A 173 19.50 0.48 12.84
N PHE A 174 19.61 1.67 12.24
CA PHE A 174 20.77 2.56 12.41
C PHE A 174 20.89 3.06 13.86
N ILE A 175 19.78 3.50 14.46
CA ILE A 175 19.76 3.97 15.86
C ILE A 175 20.25 2.86 16.79
N PHE A 176 19.74 1.64 16.62
CA PHE A 176 20.17 0.51 17.43
C PHE A 176 21.67 0.21 17.32
N LYS A 177 22.21 0.17 16.08
CA LYS A 177 23.64 -0.07 15.86
C LYS A 177 24.51 0.97 16.57
N LYS A 178 24.09 2.24 16.56
CA LYS A 178 24.80 3.32 17.28
C LYS A 178 24.81 3.09 18.78
N THR A 179 23.67 2.69 19.36
CA THR A 179 23.57 2.38 20.80
C THR A 179 24.46 1.19 21.20
N SER A 180 24.48 0.12 20.40
CA SER A 180 25.32 -1.05 20.71
C SER A 180 26.82 -0.74 20.64
N THR A 181 27.25 0.10 19.70
CA THR A 181 28.66 0.49 19.58
C THR A 181 29.09 1.40 20.74
N GLN A 182 28.21 2.25 21.25
CA GLN A 182 28.52 3.08 22.42
C GLN A 182 28.69 2.26 23.71
N GLU A 183 27.87 1.23 23.91
CA GLU A 183 28.01 0.33 25.08
C GLU A 183 29.34 -0.46 25.04
N ALA A 184 29.78 -0.90 23.85
CA ALA A 184 31.04 -1.64 23.69
C ALA A 184 32.31 -0.80 23.88
N VAL A 185 32.23 0.52 23.76
CA VAL A 185 33.35 1.45 24.02
C VAL A 185 33.44 1.81 25.51
N GLN A 186 32.38 1.55 26.28
CA GLN A 186 32.28 1.84 27.71
C GLN A 186 32.53 0.62 28.61
N SER A 187 32.77 -0.56 28.02
CA SER A 187 33.12 -1.83 28.69
C SER A 187 34.59 -2.16 28.51
#